data_AF-Q4C838-F1
#
_entry.id   AF-Q4C838-F1
#
_cell.length_a   1.000
_cell.length_b   1.000
_cell.length_c   1.000
_cell.angle_alpha   90.00
_cell.angle_beta   90.00
_cell.angle_gamma   90.00
#
_symmetry.space_group_name_H-M   'P 1'
#
loop_
_entity.id
_entity.type
_entity.pdbx_description
1 polymer ?
#
loop_
_entity_poly.entity_id
_entity_poly.type
_entity_poly.pdbx_seq_one_letter_code
_entity_poly.pdbx_strand_id
1 'polypeptide(L)' 'MLEQGIHLISTDEMTGIQALERLFPNKRIKPKQVEKIEFEYERHGTLSLIANWDVARGKVVSPSIGPTRTEQDFSEHI' A
#
# COMPACT_ATOMS: atom_id res chain seq x y z
N MET A 1 -0.95 -27.19 -4.11
CA MET A 1 -1.18 -26.18 -5.17
C MET A 1 -0.08 -26.22 -6.22
N LEU A 2 1.16 -25.80 -5.92
CA LEU A 2 2.28 -25.84 -6.87
C LEU A 2 2.58 -27.25 -7.40
N GLU A 3 2.65 -28.25 -6.52
CA GLU A 3 2.90 -29.66 -6.91
C GLU A 3 1.74 -30.28 -7.71
N GLN A 4 0.56 -29.68 -7.64
CA GLN A 4 -0.62 -30.09 -8.41
C GLN A 4 -0.73 -29.33 -9.74
N GLY A 5 0.23 -28.45 -10.06
CA GLY A 5 0.21 -27.61 -11.26
C GLY A 5 -0.83 -26.47 -11.24
N ILE A 6 -1.44 -26.20 -10.09
CA ILE A 6 -2.49 -25.18 -9.95
C ILE A 6 -1.85 -23.82 -9.68
N HIS A 7 -2.17 -22.84 -10.52
CA HIS A 7 -1.83 -21.44 -10.31
C HIS A 7 -3.02 -20.73 -9.64
N LEU A 8 -2.91 -20.48 -8.33
CA LEU A 8 -3.92 -19.77 -7.55
C LEU A 8 -3.47 -18.35 -7.26
N ILE A 9 -4.28 -17.38 -7.69
CA ILE A 9 -4.11 -15.96 -7.41
C ILE A 9 -5.23 -15.50 -6.48
N SER A 10 -4.87 -14.73 -5.45
CA SER A 10 -5.81 -13.96 -4.63
C SER A 10 -5.69 -12.49 -5.00
N THR A 11 -6.81 -11.82 -5.26
CA THR A 11 -6.86 -10.40 -5.60
C THR A 11 -7.57 -9.63 -4.48
N ASP A 12 -7.03 -8.47 -4.12
CA ASP A 12 -7.67 -7.56 -3.16
C ASP A 12 -7.34 -6.09 -3.48
N GLU A 13 -8.12 -5.19 -2.89
CA GLU A 13 -8.07 -3.76 -3.13
C GLU A 13 -7.90 -2.98 -1.81
N MET A 14 -6.96 -2.04 -1.80
CA MET A 14 -6.81 -1.08 -0.71
C MET A 14 -7.02 0.34 -1.26
N THR A 15 -8.20 0.88 -1.02
CA THR A 15 -8.59 2.21 -1.49
C THR A 15 -8.28 3.31 -0.48
N GLY A 16 -8.02 4.53 -0.95
CA GLY A 16 -7.92 5.70 -0.06
C GLY A 16 -6.59 5.78 0.71
N ILE A 17 -5.54 5.12 0.22
CA ILE A 17 -4.19 5.17 0.80
C ILE A 17 -3.70 6.61 0.74
N GLN A 18 -3.44 7.18 1.91
CA GLN A 18 -3.08 8.59 2.04
C GLN A 18 -1.58 8.80 1.77
N ALA A 19 -1.26 9.72 0.87
CA ALA A 19 0.11 10.20 0.68
C ALA A 19 0.38 11.32 1.70
N LEU A 20 1.05 10.97 2.80
CA LEU A 20 1.34 11.88 3.91
C LEU A 20 2.81 12.26 3.94
N GLU A 21 3.08 13.56 4.05
CA GLU A 21 4.42 14.10 4.27
C GLU A 21 4.46 14.85 5.60
N ARG A 22 5.51 14.61 6.42
CA ARG A 22 5.68 15.34 7.67
C ARG A 22 6.15 16.76 7.38
N LEU A 23 5.46 17.77 7.93
CA LEU A 23 5.80 19.18 7.69
C LEU A 23 7.17 19.56 8.27
N PHE A 24 7.59 18.89 9.34
CA PHE A 24 8.85 19.17 10.03
C PHE A 24 9.60 17.88 10.41
N PRO A 25 10.92 17.95 10.66
CA PRO A 25 11.68 16.82 11.16
C PRO A 25 11.30 16.41 12.59
N ASN A 26 11.44 15.12 12.90
CA ASN A 26 11.31 14.63 14.27
C ASN A 26 12.30 15.34 15.22
N LYS A 27 11.88 15.50 16.48
CA LYS A 27 12.78 16.00 17.53
C LYS A 27 13.58 14.82 18.07
N ARG A 28 14.91 14.92 17.91
CA ARG A 28 15.88 13.94 18.42
C ARG A 28 15.71 13.70 19.92
N ILE A 29 16.07 12.49 20.34
CA ILE A 29 16.15 12.08 21.75
C ILE A 29 17.00 13.07 22.55
N LYS A 30 16.57 13.34 23.79
CA LYS A 30 17.34 14.08 24.80
C LYS A 30 17.35 13.27 26.11
N PRO A 31 18.29 13.51 27.04
CA PRO A 31 18.24 12.88 28.35
C PRO A 31 16.86 13.04 28.99
N LYS A 32 16.24 11.92 29.41
CA LYS A 32 14.87 11.84 29.96
C LYS A 32 13.73 12.20 28.99
N GLN A 33 13.98 12.23 27.68
CA GLN A 33 12.96 12.46 26.65
C GLN A 33 13.13 11.49 25.48
N VAL A 34 12.06 10.75 25.17
CA VAL A 34 11.97 9.91 23.96
C VAL A 34 11.94 10.78 22.70
N GLU A 35 12.22 10.17 21.54
CA GLU A 35 12.02 10.81 20.25
C GLU A 35 10.59 11.31 20.12
N LYS A 36 10.42 12.53 19.60
CA LYS A 36 9.09 13.07 19.29
C LYS A 36 8.92 13.05 17.78
N ILE A 37 8.00 12.21 17.33
CA ILE A 37 7.59 12.12 15.93
C ILE A 37 6.79 13.39 15.61
N GLU A 38 7.08 14.02 14.47
CA GLU A 38 6.30 15.17 14.01
C GLU A 38 4.85 14.74 13.79
N PHE A 39 3.89 15.53 14.28
CA PHE A 39 2.47 15.15 14.24
C PHE A 39 1.72 15.85 13.11
N GLU A 40 2.19 17.02 12.66
CA GLU A 40 1.61 17.74 11.53
C GLU A 40 2.05 17.12 10.20
N TYR A 41 1.15 17.14 9.21
CA TYR A 41 1.41 16.59 7.90
C TYR A 41 0.69 17.35 6.80
N GLU A 42 1.30 17.36 5.62
CA GLU A 42 0.65 17.73 4.37
C GLU A 42 0.03 16.49 3.73
N ARG A 43 -1.17 16.65 3.19
CA ARG A 43 -1.91 15.58 2.51
C ARG A 43 -1.84 15.80 1.01
N HIS A 44 -1.13 14.91 0.31
CA HIS A 44 -0.95 14.94 -1.15
C HIS A 44 -2.06 14.20 -1.92
N GLY A 45 -3.20 13.96 -1.26
CA GLY A 45 -4.32 13.19 -1.80
C GLY A 45 -4.30 11.72 -1.38
N THR A 46 -5.01 10.90 -2.16
CA THR A 46 -5.16 9.46 -1.92
C THR A 46 -4.99 8.66 -3.20
N LEU A 47 -4.46 7.45 -3.08
CA LEU A 47 -4.40 6.47 -4.16
C LEU A 47 -5.11 5.18 -3.76
N SER A 48 -5.48 4.39 -4.75
CA SER A 48 -5.98 3.04 -4.60
C SER A 48 -4.95 2.05 -5.15
N LEU A 49 -4.76 0.96 -4.42
CA LEU A 49 -3.92 -0.17 -4.79
C LEU A 49 -4.82 -1.37 -5.10
N ILE A 50 -4.59 -2.02 -6.24
CA ILE A 50 -5.16 -3.34 -6.57
C ILE A 50 -3.97 -4.30 -6.69
N ALA A 51 -4.01 -5.43 -5.99
CA ALA A 51 -2.88 -6.35 -5.93
C ALA A 51 -3.28 -7.82 -6.11
N ASN A 52 -2.43 -8.54 -6.84
CA ASN A 52 -2.51 -9.99 -7.03
C ASN A 52 -1.43 -10.69 -6.21
N TRP A 53 -1.84 -11.59 -5.32
CA TRP A 53 -0.98 -12.45 -4.52
C TRP A 53 -0.96 -13.87 -5.09
N ASP A 54 0.22 -14.32 -5.50
CA ASP A 54 0.48 -15.73 -5.78
C ASP A 54 0.53 -16.49 -4.46
N VAL A 55 -0.53 -17.23 -4.17
CA VAL A 55 -0.73 -17.93 -2.91
C VAL A 55 0.39 -18.94 -2.66
N ALA A 56 0.88 -19.59 -3.70
CA ALA A 56 1.82 -20.68 -3.57
C ALA A 56 3.27 -20.19 -3.52
N ARG A 57 3.60 -19.09 -4.22
CA ARG A 57 4.94 -18.48 -4.20
C ARG A 57 5.12 -17.44 -3.10
N GLY A 58 4.02 -16.96 -2.51
CA GLY A 58 4.05 -15.94 -1.46
C GLY A 58 4.56 -14.59 -1.98
N LYS A 59 4.11 -14.18 -3.17
CA LYS A 59 4.60 -12.95 -3.83
C LYS A 59 3.46 -12.15 -4.44
N VAL A 60 3.62 -10.84 -4.43
CA VAL A 60 2.84 -9.93 -5.28
C VAL A 60 3.41 -9.98 -6.70
N VAL A 61 2.56 -10.15 -7.71
CA VAL A 61 3.02 -10.42 -9.09
C VAL A 61 2.96 -9.18 -9.98
N SER A 62 1.95 -8.31 -9.83
CA SER A 62 1.85 -7.03 -10.57
C SER A 62 0.76 -6.13 -9.95
N PRO A 63 1.07 -5.23 -9.02
CA PRO A 63 0.07 -4.32 -8.44
C PRO A 63 -0.21 -3.14 -9.37
N SER A 64 -1.46 -2.69 -9.42
CA SER A 64 -1.87 -1.42 -10.04
C SER A 64 -2.10 -0.36 -8.96
N ILE A 65 -1.61 0.85 -9.18
CA ILE A 65 -1.82 2.00 -8.29
C ILE A 65 -2.35 3.16 -9.12
N GLY A 66 -3.47 3.74 -8.68
CA GLY A 66 -4.14 4.83 -9.38
C GLY A 66 -4.90 5.77 -8.47
N PRO A 67 -5.39 6.91 -8.99
CA PRO A 67 -6.14 7.89 -8.21
C PRO A 67 -7.57 7.45 -7.88
N THR A 68 -8.12 6.48 -8.61
CA THR A 68 -9.49 6.00 -8.47
C THR A 68 -9.54 4.51 -8.15
N ARG A 69 -10.71 4.07 -7.67
CA ARG A 69 -11.12 2.67 -7.73
C ARG A 69 -12.47 2.64 -8.44
N THR A 70 -12.49 2.16 -9.67
CA THR A 70 -13.69 1.87 -10.46
C THR A 70 -13.69 0.41 -10.93
N GLU A 71 -14.83 -0.08 -11.42
CA GLU A 71 -14.90 -1.40 -12.06
C GLU A 71 -14.01 -1.50 -13.30
N GLN A 72 -13.82 -0.39 -14.01
CA GLN A 72 -12.89 -0.32 -15.14
C GLN A 72 -11.44 -0.48 -14.66
N ASP A 73 -11.05 0.20 -13.58
CA ASP A 73 -9.71 0.08 -12.99
C ASP A 73 -9.43 -1.36 -12.56
N PHE A 74 -10.44 -2.04 -12.00
CA PHE A 74 -10.34 -3.46 -11.65
C PHE A 74 -10.22 -4.34 -12.90
N SER A 75 -11.09 -4.15 -13.90
CA SER A 75 -11.04 -4.91 -15.16
C SER A 75 -9.73 -4.73 -15.92
N GLU A 76 -9.07 -3.58 -15.83
CA GLU A 76 -7.77 -3.32 -16.45
C GLU A 76 -6.61 -3.97 -15.69
N HIS A 77 -6.80 -4.31 -14.42
CA HIS A 77 -5.79 -4.92 -13.57
C HIS A 77 -5.66 -6.44 -13.74
N ILE A 78 -6.76 -7.14 -14.06
CA ILE A 78 -6.84 -8.61 -14.15
C ILE A 78 -6.59 -9.15 -15.56
#